data_AF-A0A7K7Q3Z5-F1
#
_entry.id   AF-A0A7K7Q3Z5-F1
#
_cell.length_a   1.000
_cell.length_b   1.000
_cell.length_c   1.000
_cell.angle_alpha   90.00
_cell.angle_beta   90.00
_cell.angle_gamma   90.00
#
_symmetry.space_group_name_H-M   'P 1'
#
loop_
_entity.id
_entity.type
_entity.pdbx_description
1 polymer ?
#
loop_
_entity_poly.entity_id
_entity_poly.type
_entity_poly.pdbx_seq_one_letter_code
_entity_poly.pdbx_strand_id
1 'polypeptide(L)' 'TTAATLEHFTVNFTITNLPYTSDLENPDSAKFNATQSVMKTLLHKLLKESSIGPDFHGCVTTAFRYG' A
#
# COMPACT_ATOMS: atom_id res chain seq x y z
N THR A 1 30.58 -12.45 2.39
CA THR A 1 29.40 -11.84 1.77
C THR A 1 28.36 -11.63 2.86
N THR A 2 28.17 -10.40 3.31
CA THR A 2 27.17 -10.06 4.33
C THR A 2 25.79 -10.30 3.72
N ALA A 3 24.94 -11.09 4.38
CA ALA A 3 23.58 -11.30 3.91
C ALA A 3 22.84 -9.95 3.93
N ALA A 4 22.24 -9.57 2.79
CA ALA A 4 21.46 -8.34 2.71
C ALA A 4 20.27 -8.42 3.67
N THR A 5 20.13 -7.43 4.54
CA THR A 5 18.99 -7.31 5.47
C THR A 5 17.83 -6.63 4.76
N LEU A 6 16.64 -7.22 4.84
CA LEU A 6 15.43 -6.61 4.32
C LEU A 6 15.05 -5.39 5.18
N GLU A 7 14.91 -4.22 4.56
CA GLU A 7 14.49 -3.01 5.25
C GLU A 7 13.03 -2.66 4.94
N HIS A 8 12.33 -2.16 5.96
CA HIS A 8 10.94 -1.72 5.85
C HIS A 8 10.90 -0.20 5.89
N PHE A 9 10.15 0.40 4.96
CA PHE A 9 9.87 1.83 4.94
C PHE A 9 8.37 2.08 4.79
N THR A 10 7.93 3.27 5.19
CA THR A 10 6.53 3.70 5.07
C THR A 10 6.42 4.84 4.07
N VAL A 11 5.43 4.75 3.18
CA VAL A 11 5.10 5.82 2.24
C VAL A 11 3.68 6.27 2.53
N ASN A 12 3.51 7.58 2.70
CA ASN A 12 2.20 8.21 2.80
C ASN A 12 1.91 8.92 1.48
N PHE A 13 0.75 8.67 0.89
CA PHE A 13 0.29 9.32 -0.32
C PHE A 13 -1.23 9.53 -0.25
N THR A 14 -1.72 10.51 -0.98
CA THR A 14 -3.15 10.85 -1.02
C THR A 14 -3.79 10.27 -2.28
N ILE A 15 -4.91 9.56 -2.12
CA ILE A 15 -5.72 9.07 -3.23
C ILE A 15 -6.79 10.10 -3.53
N THR A 16 -6.59 10.93 -4.56
CA THR A 16 -7.50 12.03 -4.90
C THR A 16 -8.82 11.56 -5.50
N ASN A 17 -8.84 10.38 -6.13
CA ASN A 17 -10.01 9.83 -6.82
C ASN A 17 -10.80 8.81 -5.96
N LEU A 18 -10.65 8.83 -4.64
CA LEU A 18 -11.37 7.96 -3.72
C LEU A 18 -11.97 8.80 -2.57
N PRO A 19 -13.29 9.05 -2.57
CA PRO A 19 -13.94 9.73 -1.47
C PRO A 19 -13.81 8.94 -0.16
N TYR A 20 -13.36 9.62 0.90
CA TYR A 20 -13.27 9.03 2.23
C TYR A 20 -14.66 8.82 2.84
N THR A 21 -14.88 7.67 3.46
CA THR A 21 -16.13 7.32 4.17
C THR A 21 -15.78 6.57 5.45
N SER A 22 -16.70 6.51 6.42
CA SER A 22 -16.51 5.76 7.67
C SER A 22 -16.16 4.28 7.45
N ASP A 23 -16.63 3.68 6.35
CA ASP A 23 -16.24 2.31 6.01
C ASP A 23 -14.72 2.17 5.76
N LEU A 24 -14.04 3.20 5.25
CA LEU A 24 -12.59 3.18 5.07
C LEU A 24 -11.83 3.39 6.38
N GLU A 25 -12.50 3.82 7.44
CA GLU A 25 -11.94 3.87 8.80
C GLU A 25 -12.01 2.50 9.49
N ASN A 26 -13.00 1.67 9.12
CA ASN A 26 -13.23 0.35 9.71
C ASN A 26 -12.50 -0.77 8.92
N PRO A 27 -11.45 -1.41 9.49
CA PRO A 27 -10.73 -2.51 8.83
C PRO A 27 -11.60 -3.73 8.48
N ASP A 28 -12.70 -3.94 9.20
CA ASP A 28 -13.60 -5.07 8.99
C ASP A 28 -14.62 -4.81 7.88
N SER A 29 -14.68 -3.59 7.33
CA SER A 29 -15.66 -3.26 6.30
C SER A 29 -15.30 -3.90 4.96
N ALA A 30 -16.34 -4.24 4.19
CA ALA A 30 -16.14 -4.75 2.83
C ALA A 30 -15.42 -3.72 1.94
N LYS A 31 -15.69 -2.42 2.14
CA LYS A 31 -15.07 -1.35 1.36
C LYS A 31 -13.58 -1.21 1.68
N PHE A 32 -13.19 -1.26 2.96
CA PHE A 32 -11.79 -1.26 3.36
C PHE A 32 -11.03 -2.41 2.72
N ASN A 33 -11.55 -3.64 2.85
CA ASN A 33 -10.92 -4.84 2.30
C ASN A 33 -10.78 -4.77 0.76
N ALA A 34 -11.82 -4.31 0.07
CA ALA A 34 -11.78 -4.12 -1.38
C ALA A 34 -10.75 -3.06 -1.79
N THR A 35 -10.76 -1.89 -1.15
CA THR A 35 -9.81 -0.82 -1.45
C THR A 35 -8.37 -1.24 -1.13
N GLN A 36 -8.12 -1.91 0.00
CA GLN A 36 -6.81 -2.45 0.36
C GLN A 36 -6.29 -3.42 -0.71
N SER A 37 -7.12 -4.34 -1.19
CA SER A 37 -6.75 -5.31 -2.23
C SER A 37 -6.37 -4.64 -3.55
N VAL A 38 -7.16 -3.66 -4.00
CA VAL A 38 -6.88 -2.87 -5.20
C VAL A 38 -5.58 -2.10 -5.03
N MET A 39 -5.41 -1.39 -3.92
CA MET A 39 -4.21 -0.59 -3.67
C MET A 39 -2.95 -1.43 -3.58
N LYS A 40 -3.00 -2.59 -2.91
CA LYS A 40 -1.89 -3.54 -2.85
C LYS A 40 -1.47 -3.96 -4.26
N THR A 41 -2.42 -4.29 -5.13
CA THR A 41 -2.14 -4.72 -6.51
C THR A 41 -1.48 -3.61 -7.32
N LEU A 42 -2.02 -2.39 -7.25
CA LEU A 42 -1.50 -1.23 -7.97
C LEU A 42 -0.10 -0.84 -7.50
N LEU A 43 0.11 -0.73 -6.18
CA LEU A 43 1.40 -0.38 -5.61
C LEU A 43 2.45 -1.45 -5.89
N HIS A 44 2.09 -2.72 -5.79
CA HIS A 44 3.01 -3.81 -6.09
C HIS A 44 3.50 -3.76 -7.54
N LYS A 45 2.60 -3.50 -8.49
CA LYS A 45 2.98 -3.31 -9.90
C LYS A 45 3.88 -2.09 -10.08
N LEU A 46 3.46 -0.94 -9.54
CA LEU A 46 4.20 0.32 -9.65
C LEU A 46 5.63 0.18 -9.12
N LEU A 47 5.80 -0.40 -7.93
CA LEU A 47 7.10 -0.52 -7.28
C LEU A 47 8.00 -1.54 -7.99
N LYS A 48 7.43 -2.63 -8.53
CA LYS A 48 8.18 -3.56 -9.38
C LYS A 48 8.70 -2.94 -10.67
N GLU A 49 7.98 -1.96 -11.22
CA GLU A 49 8.38 -1.25 -12.45
C GLU A 49 9.29 -0.03 -12.15
N SER A 50 9.56 0.26 -10.88
CA SER A 50 10.38 1.39 -10.46
C SER A 50 11.87 1.03 -10.37
N SER A 51 12.72 2.02 -10.04
CA SER A 51 14.15 1.82 -9.82
C SER A 51 14.48 0.85 -8.68
N ILE A 52 13.57 0.67 -7.70
CA ILE A 52 13.75 -0.28 -6.60
C ILE A 52 13.19 -1.68 -6.91
N GLY A 53 12.58 -1.87 -8.08
CA GLY A 53 11.92 -3.12 -8.47
C GLY A 53 12.76 -4.38 -8.30
N PRO A 54 14.06 -4.39 -8.68
CA PRO A 54 14.93 -5.56 -8.49
C PRO A 54 15.07 -6.02 -7.03
N ASP A 55 15.01 -5.08 -6.08
CA ASP A 55 15.20 -5.33 -4.65
C ASP A 55 13.86 -5.30 -3.87
N PHE A 56 12.74 -5.04 -4.54
CA PHE A 56 11.43 -4.89 -3.92
C PHE A 56 10.76 -6.26 -3.69
N HIS A 57 10.51 -6.58 -2.42
CA HIS A 57 9.86 -7.84 -2.03
C HIS A 57 8.34 -7.75 -1.91
N GLY A 58 7.79 -6.59 -1.54
CA GLY A 58 6.34 -6.42 -1.39
C GLY A 58 5.95 -5.23 -0.52
N CYS A 59 4.65 -4.97 -0.47
CA CYS A 59 4.06 -3.91 0.35
C CYS A 59 2.75 -4.35 1.01
N VAL A 60 2.38 -3.64 2.06
CA VAL A 60 1.09 -3.78 2.75
C VAL A 60 0.49 -2.39 2.96
N THR A 61 -0.81 -2.26 2.73
CA THR A 61 -1.54 -1.06 3.14
C THR A 61 -1.86 -1.16 4.62
N THR A 62 -1.44 -0.17 5.41
CA THR A 62 -1.59 -0.16 6.87
C THR A 62 -2.86 0.53 7.34
N ALA A 63 -3.28 1.62 6.69
CA ALA A 63 -4.48 2.37 7.04
C ALA A 63 -4.97 3.26 5.89
N PHE A 64 -6.27 3.55 5.87
CA PHE A 64 -6.82 4.70 5.13
C PHE A 64 -7.18 5.80 6.13
N ARG A 65 -6.71 7.01 5.87
CA ARG A 65 -6.89 8.17 6.74
C ARG A 65 -7.54 9.29 5.96
N TYR A 66 -8.32 10.12 6.66
CA TYR A 66 -8.77 11.39 6.10
C TYR A 66 -7.56 12.28 5.82
N GLY A 67 -7.54 12.89 4.64
CA GLY A 67 -6.45 13.72 4.14
C GLY A 67 -6.75 15.21 4.14
#